data_AF-A0A9J6FMG4-F1
#
_entry.id   AF-A0A9J6FMG4-F1
#
_cell.length_a   1.000
_cell.length_b   1.000
_cell.length_c   1.000
_cell.angle_alpha   90.00
_cell.angle_beta   90.00
_cell.angle_gamma   90.00
#
_symmetry.space_group_name_H-M   'P 1'
#
loop_
_entity.id
_entity.type
_entity.pdbx_description
1 polymer ?
#
loop_
_entity_poly.entity_id
_entity_poly.type
_entity_poly.pdbx_seq_one_letter_code
_entity_poly.pdbx_strand_id
1 'polypeptide(L)'
;MSLAAAASTSGSSKHLDELERPFFNIAHMVNSIKEVDQYLRLGANAIEADVTFQSDGTAKQTFHGSPCDCFRNCYMRENIVDYLEYIRKITSLCGYQLPPKPSTFAVSETPNS
;
A
#
# COMPACT_ATOMS: atom_id res chain seq x y z
N MET A 1 -48.17 -45.07 22.63
CA MET A 1 -47.71 -44.61 21.29
C MET A 1 -47.36 -43.15 21.43
N SER A 2 -46.06 -42.85 21.44
CA SER A 2 -45.52 -41.49 21.40
C SER A 2 -45.85 -40.82 20.08
N LEU A 3 -45.89 -39.49 20.08
CA LEU A 3 -44.94 -38.68 19.33
C LEU A 3 -45.00 -37.25 19.88
N ALA A 4 -43.94 -36.85 20.59
CA ALA A 4 -43.66 -35.47 20.90
C ALA A 4 -43.16 -34.78 19.63
N ALA A 5 -43.73 -33.61 19.28
CA ALA A 5 -43.21 -32.78 18.21
C ALA A 5 -41.89 -32.15 18.66
N ALA A 6 -40.78 -32.52 18.01
CA ALA A 6 -39.50 -31.87 18.19
C ALA A 6 -39.57 -30.46 17.57
N ALA A 7 -39.45 -29.42 18.39
CA ALA A 7 -39.16 -28.08 17.92
C ALA A 7 -37.77 -28.09 17.29
N SER A 8 -37.71 -27.90 15.98
CA SER A 8 -36.47 -27.67 15.25
C SER A 8 -35.91 -26.33 15.72
N THR A 9 -34.97 -26.36 16.67
CA THR A 9 -34.12 -25.22 16.94
C THR A 9 -33.26 -25.04 15.69
N SER A 10 -33.64 -24.11 14.83
CA SER A 10 -32.72 -23.54 13.84
C SER A 10 -31.59 -22.90 14.63
N GLY A 11 -30.55 -23.69 14.89
CA GLY A 11 -29.29 -23.20 15.38
C GLY A 11 -28.86 -22.14 14.38
N SER A 12 -28.92 -20.89 14.80
CA SER A 12 -28.29 -19.79 14.09
C SER A 12 -26.83 -20.20 13.97
N SER A 13 -26.45 -20.71 12.80
CA SER A 13 -25.04 -20.90 12.46
C SER A 13 -24.40 -19.57 12.80
N LYS A 14 -23.48 -19.58 13.75
CA LYS A 14 -22.66 -18.40 14.03
C LYS A 14 -21.82 -18.20 12.79
N HIS A 15 -22.40 -17.57 11.78
CA HIS A 15 -21.68 -16.93 10.70
C HIS A 15 -21.08 -15.66 11.31
N LEU A 16 -20.13 -15.89 12.21
CA LEU A 16 -18.98 -15.01 12.24
C LEU A 16 -18.32 -15.30 10.90
N ASP A 17 -18.66 -14.50 9.89
CA ASP A 17 -17.67 -14.20 8.86
C ASP A 17 -16.35 -14.04 9.61
N GLU A 18 -15.38 -14.89 9.29
CA GLU A 18 -14.03 -14.79 9.79
C GLU A 18 -13.64 -13.31 9.66
N LEU A 19 -13.51 -12.60 10.77
CA LEU A 19 -12.97 -11.25 10.75
C LEU A 19 -11.52 -11.40 10.32
N GLU A 20 -11.30 -11.34 9.00
CA GLU A 20 -9.97 -11.49 8.41
C GLU A 20 -9.05 -10.47 9.06
N ARG A 21 -7.84 -10.91 9.43
CA ARG A 21 -6.87 -10.02 10.06
C ARG A 21 -6.48 -8.93 9.06
N PRO A 22 -6.73 -7.65 9.35
CA PRO A 22 -6.26 -6.58 8.47
C PRO A 22 -4.73 -6.58 8.42
N PHE A 23 -4.15 -6.29 7.26
CA PHE A 23 -2.70 -6.20 7.10
C PHE A 23 -2.31 -4.90 6.39
N PHE A 24 -1.16 -4.36 6.80
CA PHE A 24 -0.48 -3.29 6.09
C PHE A 24 0.55 -3.88 5.13
N ASN A 25 0.38 -3.59 3.85
CA ASN A 25 1.38 -3.82 2.82
C ASN A 25 2.21 -2.54 2.67
N ILE A 26 3.32 -2.49 3.41
CA ILE A 26 4.18 -1.31 3.52
C ILE A 26 5.27 -1.41 2.46
N ALA A 27 5.24 -0.51 1.47
CA ALA A 27 6.31 -0.42 0.50
C ALA A 27 7.57 0.19 1.13
N HIS A 28 8.69 -0.51 1.00
CA HIS A 28 9.99 -0.13 1.59
C HIS A 28 10.77 0.86 0.70
N MET A 29 11.44 1.82 1.35
CA MET A 29 12.39 2.79 0.78
C MET A 29 11.76 3.63 -0.34
N VAL A 30 10.58 4.18 -0.09
CA VAL A 30 9.81 4.97 -1.05
C VAL A 30 10.20 6.44 -0.93
N ASN A 31 11.42 6.75 -1.37
CA ASN A 31 12.04 8.06 -1.12
C ASN A 31 11.75 9.11 -2.19
N SER A 32 10.96 8.79 -3.21
CA SER A 32 10.53 9.75 -4.21
C SER A 32 9.04 9.75 -4.54
N ILE A 33 8.53 10.90 -5.01
CA ILE A 33 7.11 11.07 -5.38
C ILE A 33 6.73 10.04 -6.47
N LYS A 34 7.63 9.80 -7.42
CA LYS A 34 7.46 8.79 -8.46
C LYS A 34 7.29 7.38 -7.88
N GLU A 35 8.06 7.04 -6.84
CA GLU A 35 7.96 5.75 -6.17
C GLU A 35 6.67 5.63 -5.36
N VAL A 36 6.19 6.71 -4.72
CA VAL A 36 4.89 6.72 -4.03
C VAL A 36 3.79 6.27 -4.99
N ASP A 37 3.71 6.94 -6.14
CA ASP A 37 2.78 6.64 -7.22
C ASP A 37 2.90 5.19 -7.71
N GLN A 38 4.14 4.71 -7.90
CA GLN A 38 4.43 3.36 -8.37
C GLN A 38 3.94 2.30 -7.38
N TYR A 39 4.30 2.40 -6.11
CA TYR A 39 4.02 1.37 -5.11
C TYR A 39 2.56 1.35 -4.67
N LEU A 40 1.89 2.50 -4.62
CA LEU A 40 0.43 2.53 -4.44
C LEU A 40 -0.29 1.85 -5.60
N ARG A 41 0.15 2.05 -6.86
CA ARG A 41 -0.41 1.32 -8.01
C ARG A 41 -0.16 -0.19 -7.97
N LEU A 42 0.94 -0.63 -7.36
CA LEU A 42 1.27 -2.05 -7.16
C LEU A 42 0.47 -2.71 -6.02
N GLY A 43 -0.30 -1.94 -5.25
CA GLY A 43 -1.18 -2.46 -4.19
C GLY A 43 -0.65 -2.28 -2.77
N ALA A 44 0.35 -1.42 -2.57
CA ALA A 44 0.70 -0.96 -1.23
C ALA A 44 -0.45 -0.13 -0.64
N ASN A 45 -0.74 -0.34 0.65
CA ASN A 45 -1.70 0.48 1.40
C ASN A 45 -1.01 1.37 2.46
N ALA A 46 0.32 1.27 2.53
CA ALA A 46 1.20 2.11 3.32
C ALA A 46 2.57 2.18 2.63
N ILE A 47 3.36 3.19 2.99
CA ILE A 47 4.73 3.36 2.50
C ILE A 47 5.65 3.66 3.69
N GLU A 48 6.93 3.41 3.50
CA GLU A 48 8.02 3.82 4.39
C GLU A 48 8.97 4.71 3.57
N ALA A 49 9.52 5.74 4.23
CA ALA A 49 10.44 6.70 3.63
C ALA A 49 11.50 7.14 4.64
N ASP A 50 12.75 7.15 4.20
CA ASP A 50 13.92 7.52 4.99
C ASP A 50 14.08 9.03 5.03
N VAL A 51 14.02 9.65 6.21
CA VAL A 51 14.24 11.10 6.36
C VAL A 51 15.68 11.36 6.78
N THR A 52 16.40 12.14 5.98
CA THR A 52 17.73 12.64 6.35
C THR A 52 17.65 13.97 7.07
N PHE A 53 18.57 14.17 8.00
CA PHE A 53 18.66 15.38 8.81
C PHE A 53 19.99 16.10 8.55
N GLN A 54 19.96 17.42 8.69
CA GLN A 54 21.16 18.24 8.83
C GLN A 54 21.77 18.03 10.23
N SER A 55 22.99 18.52 10.43
CA SER A 55 23.70 18.40 11.71
C SER A 55 23.01 19.10 12.88
N ASP A 56 22.13 20.07 12.58
CA ASP A 56 21.31 20.79 13.55
C ASP A 56 19.96 20.08 13.85
N GLY A 57 19.69 18.93 13.23
CA GLY A 57 18.45 18.19 13.38
C GLY A 57 17.31 18.67 12.46
N THR A 58 17.56 19.60 11.53
CA THR A 58 16.56 20.01 10.54
C THR A 58 16.35 18.90 9.51
N ALA A 59 15.10 18.47 9.30
CA ALA A 59 14.76 17.51 8.26
C ALA A 59 15.06 18.10 6.87
N LYS A 60 15.73 17.34 6.00
CA LYS A 60 16.27 17.85 4.73
C LYS A 60 15.55 17.29 3.50
N GLN A 61 15.54 15.97 3.39
CA GLN A 61 15.04 15.26 2.20
C GLN A 61 14.70 13.81 2.58
N THR A 62 13.84 13.19 1.79
CA THR A 62 13.70 11.74 1.80
C THR A 62 14.85 11.13 1.00
N PHE A 63 15.68 10.28 1.59
CA PHE A 63 16.85 9.69 0.93
C PHE A 63 17.50 8.60 1.79
N HIS A 64 17.74 7.43 1.21
CA HIS A 64 18.48 6.35 1.87
C HIS A 64 20.00 6.45 1.62
N GLY A 65 20.43 6.35 0.36
CA GLY A 65 21.84 6.20 -0.01
C GLY A 65 22.31 4.74 -0.01
N SER A 66 23.56 4.49 -0.38
CA SER A 66 24.12 3.12 -0.44
C SER A 66 24.83 2.75 0.87
N PRO A 67 24.75 1.48 1.33
CA PRO A 67 24.07 0.33 0.72
C PRO A 67 22.56 0.30 0.99
N CYS A 68 21.78 -0.37 0.14
CA CYS A 68 20.35 -0.66 0.36
C CYS A 68 19.98 -2.07 -0.15
N ASP A 69 18.70 -2.46 -0.06
CA ASP A 69 18.19 -3.74 -0.57
C ASP A 69 18.69 -4.06 -1.99
N CYS A 70 19.02 -5.33 -2.22
CA CYS A 70 19.58 -5.80 -3.49
C CYS A 70 18.73 -5.37 -4.69
N PHE A 71 19.40 -4.86 -5.73
CA PHE A 71 18.80 -4.42 -7.01
C PHE A 71 17.80 -3.25 -6.92
N ARG A 72 17.71 -2.57 -5.77
CA ARG A 72 16.99 -1.29 -5.66
C ARG A 72 17.89 -0.13 -6.06
N ASN A 73 17.30 0.92 -6.62
CA ASN A 73 17.98 2.19 -6.78
C ASN A 73 17.96 2.95 -5.45
N CYS A 74 19.08 2.92 -4.72
CA CYS A 74 19.20 3.54 -3.39
C CYS A 74 19.22 5.08 -3.41
N TYR A 75 19.25 5.72 -4.59
CA TYR A 75 19.56 7.14 -4.71
C TYR A 75 18.36 8.04 -5.04
N MET A 76 17.17 7.45 -5.15
CA MET A 76 15.92 8.18 -5.27
C MET A 76 15.72 9.09 -4.04
N ARG A 77 15.25 10.31 -4.27
CA ARG A 77 15.12 11.33 -3.23
C ARG A 77 14.12 12.42 -3.61
N GLU A 78 13.64 13.14 -2.60
CA GLU A 78 12.85 14.36 -2.77
C GLU A 78 13.15 15.34 -1.63
N ASN A 79 12.95 16.64 -1.88
CA ASN A 79 12.93 17.61 -0.78
C ASN A 79 11.84 17.23 0.23
N ILE A 80 12.11 17.35 1.53
CA ILE A 80 11.18 16.90 2.56
C ILE A 80 9.83 17.64 2.51
N VAL A 81 9.84 18.92 2.14
CA VAL A 81 8.62 19.74 2.03
C VAL A 81 7.76 19.25 0.88
N ASP A 82 8.38 19.06 -0.30
CA ASP A 82 7.69 18.60 -1.51
C ASP A 82 7.10 17.19 -1.31
N TYR A 83 7.87 16.30 -0.67
CA TYR A 83 7.43 14.94 -0.36
C TYR A 83 6.20 14.95 0.56
N LEU A 84 6.26 15.67 1.69
CA LEU A 84 5.14 15.74 2.64
C LEU A 84 3.92 16.47 2.06
N GLU A 85 4.12 17.50 1.25
CA GLU A 85 3.02 18.17 0.55
C GLU A 85 2.32 17.22 -0.43
N TYR A 86 3.09 16.42 -1.17
CA TYR A 86 2.52 15.41 -2.06
C TYR A 86 1.75 14.34 -1.28
N ILE A 87 2.32 13.79 -0.20
CA ILE A 87 1.62 12.82 0.66
C ILE A 87 0.32 13.41 1.20
N ARG A 88 0.34 14.66 1.69
CA ARG A 88 -0.87 15.36 2.14
C ARG A 88 -1.92 15.45 1.03
N LYS A 89 -1.51 15.80 -0.20
CA LYS A 89 -2.39 15.93 -1.35
C LYS A 89 -3.11 14.62 -1.66
N ILE A 90 -2.41 13.48 -1.65
CA ILE A 90 -2.98 12.19 -2.04
C ILE A 90 -3.73 11.47 -0.91
N THR A 91 -3.55 11.89 0.34
CA THR A 91 -4.22 11.29 1.52
C THR A 91 -5.37 12.13 2.05
N SER A 92 -5.56 13.36 1.55
CA SER A 92 -6.68 14.22 1.92
C SER A 92 -7.91 13.90 1.06
N LEU A 93 -9.05 13.64 1.71
CA LEU A 93 -10.32 13.24 1.08
C LEU A 93 -10.95 14.27 0.12
N CYS A 94 -10.29 15.41 -0.12
CA CYS A 94 -10.75 16.44 -1.03
C CYS A 94 -9.60 16.88 -1.95
N GLY A 95 -9.32 16.12 -3.02
CA GLY A 95 -8.52 16.66 -4.13
C GLY A 95 -7.59 15.75 -4.94
N TYR A 96 -7.52 14.44 -4.72
CA TYR A 96 -6.70 13.56 -5.57
C TYR A 96 -7.49 12.40 -6.17
N GLN A 97 -7.70 12.47 -7.49
CA GLN A 97 -7.99 11.30 -8.30
C GLN A 97 -6.64 10.61 -8.53
N LEU A 98 -6.46 9.37 -8.05
CA LEU A 98 -5.31 8.57 -8.46
C LEU A 98 -5.23 8.57 -9.99
N PRO A 99 -4.03 8.72 -10.59
CA PRO A 99 -3.90 8.58 -12.04
C PRO A 99 -4.52 7.25 -12.46
N PRO A 100 -5.25 7.21 -13.59
CA PRO A 100 -5.90 5.99 -14.03
C PRO A 100 -4.87 4.87 -14.08
N LYS A 101 -5.21 3.70 -13.51
CA LYS A 101 -4.40 2.50 -13.69
C LYS A 101 -4.13 2.36 -15.20
N PRO A 102 -2.89 2.08 -15.64
CA PRO A 102 -2.68 1.66 -17.02
C PRO A 102 -3.69 0.56 -17.30
N SER A 103 -4.49 0.71 -18.34
CA SER A 103 -5.32 -0.38 -18.83
C SER A 103 -4.41 -1.58 -18.95
N THR A 104 -4.63 -2.59 -18.11
CA THR A 104 -4.10 -3.94 -18.15
C THR A 104 -2.92 -4.11 -19.11
N PHE A 105 -1.76 -4.49 -18.57
CA PHE A 105 -0.91 -5.45 -19.30
C PHE A 105 -1.84 -6.56 -19.77
N ALA A 106 -2.24 -6.49 -21.05
CA ALA A 106 -2.72 -7.65 -21.75
C ALA A 106 -1.51 -8.58 -21.73
N VAL A 107 -1.57 -9.59 -20.86
CA VAL A 107 -0.76 -10.78 -21.07
C VAL A 107 -1.26 -11.30 -22.40
N SER A 108 -0.58 -10.93 -23.49
CA SER A 108 -0.77 -11.60 -24.76
C SER A 108 -0.36 -13.04 -24.50
N GLU A 109 -1.34 -13.93 -24.40
CA GLU A 109 -1.11 -15.35 -24.58
C GLU A 109 -0.44 -15.50 -25.95
N THR A 110 0.87 -15.73 -25.96
CA THR A 110 1.55 -16.22 -27.15
C THR A 110 1.04 -17.64 -27.37
N PRO A 111 0.39 -17.97 -28.50
CA PRO A 111 0.11 -19.36 -28.80
C PRO A 111 1.45 -20.07 -28.99
N ASN A 112 1.61 -21.20 -28.33
CA ASN A 112 2.72 -22.12 -28.56
C ASN A 112 2.87 -22.36 -30.06
N SER A 113 4.06 -22.08 -30.60
CA SER A 113 4.57 -22.66 -31.85
C SER A 113 5.82 -23.46 -31.54
#